data_AF-A0A888WSY4-F1
#
_entry.id   AF-A0A888WSY4-F1
#
_cell.length_a   1.000
_cell.length_b   1.000
_cell.length_c   1.000
_cell.angle_alpha   90.00
_cell.angle_beta   90.00
_cell.angle_gamma   90.00
#
_symmetry.space_group_name_H-M   'P 1'
#
loop_
_entity.id
_entity.type
_entity.pdbx_description
1 polymer ?
#
loop_
_entity_poly.entity_id
_entity_poly.type
_entity_poly.pdbx_seq_one_letter_code
_entity_poly.pdbx_strand_id
1 'polypeptide(L)'
;VDFIPGFSKLRLSDLPSGVLFGNLESPFSTMLHKMGKNMAKATAVPINSFQQLDPNLTKNLSSELNNFLNIGPFNLITSTHNQPSEVDEFSCISWLESQEPRSVAYISFGTVCKPAPHELVAIAEALEEAKTPFLWSISNDSKKHFPEGFLERTTANGSGKVVPWAPQVQVLEHIAIGVFVTHGGWN
;
A
#
# COMPACT_ATOMS: atom_id res chain seq x y z
N VAL A 1 -23.53 2.12 1.53
CA VAL A 1 -23.70 3.21 2.50
C VAL A 1 -24.11 4.42 1.69
N ASP A 2 -25.32 4.37 1.16
CA ASP A 2 -25.87 5.35 0.21
C ASP A 2 -26.35 6.65 0.88
N PHE A 3 -26.58 6.62 2.18
CA PHE A 3 -26.94 7.79 2.99
C PHE A 3 -25.76 8.73 3.29
N ILE A 4 -24.51 8.36 2.99
CA ILE A 4 -23.35 9.24 3.11
C ILE A 4 -22.93 9.74 1.71
N PRO A 5 -22.85 11.05 1.47
CA PRO A 5 -22.41 11.61 0.20
C PRO A 5 -21.04 11.06 -0.25
N GLY A 6 -20.98 10.51 -1.47
CA GLY A 6 -19.76 9.90 -2.05
C GLY A 6 -19.55 8.41 -1.74
N PHE A 7 -20.37 7.81 -0.88
CA PHE A 7 -20.16 6.44 -0.36
C PHE A 7 -21.13 5.40 -0.97
N SER A 8 -21.83 5.74 -2.05
CA SER A 8 -22.84 4.87 -2.66
C SER A 8 -22.30 3.51 -3.14
N LYS A 9 -21.01 3.43 -3.46
CA LYS A 9 -20.33 2.17 -3.86
C LYS A 9 -19.82 1.34 -2.67
N LEU A 10 -19.74 1.92 -1.48
CA LEU A 10 -19.19 1.25 -0.30
C LEU A 10 -20.26 0.42 0.39
N ARG A 11 -19.88 -0.79 0.80
CA ARG A 11 -20.68 -1.69 1.65
C ARG A 11 -20.38 -1.40 3.12
N LEU A 12 -21.23 -1.86 4.01
CA LEU A 12 -20.98 -1.73 5.45
C LEU A 12 -19.69 -2.45 5.88
N SER A 13 -19.37 -3.57 5.22
CA SER A 13 -18.14 -4.34 5.44
C SER A 13 -16.86 -3.60 5.06
N ASP A 14 -16.96 -2.56 4.22
CA ASP A 14 -15.80 -1.82 3.71
C ASP A 14 -15.37 -0.70 4.65
N LEU A 15 -16.17 -0.45 5.71
CA LEU A 15 -15.84 0.56 6.71
C LEU A 15 -14.65 0.11 7.56
N PRO A 16 -13.81 1.05 8.04
CA PRO A 16 -12.73 0.69 8.96
C PRO A 16 -13.26 0.03 10.25
N SER A 17 -12.51 -0.95 10.75
CA SER A 17 -12.75 -1.52 12.09
C SER A 17 -12.70 -0.41 13.14
N GLY A 18 -13.63 -0.44 14.08
CA GLY A 18 -13.81 0.63 15.07
C GLY A 18 -14.88 1.67 14.71
N VAL A 19 -15.46 1.62 13.52
CA VAL A 19 -16.60 2.49 13.14
C VAL A 19 -17.95 1.83 13.50
N LEU A 20 -18.23 0.64 12.95
CA LEU A 20 -19.47 -0.11 13.21
C LEU A 20 -19.24 -1.54 13.72
N PHE A 21 -18.04 -2.09 13.54
CA PHE A 21 -17.70 -3.45 13.92
C PHE A 21 -16.27 -3.52 14.48
N GLY A 22 -15.91 -4.68 15.05
CA GLY A 22 -14.66 -4.85 15.80
C GLY A 22 -14.79 -4.43 17.26
N ASN A 23 -13.65 -4.17 17.92
CA ASN A 23 -13.63 -3.75 19.32
C ASN A 23 -13.79 -2.23 19.44
N LEU A 24 -15.04 -1.76 19.51
CA LEU A 24 -15.40 -0.35 19.59
C LEU A 24 -14.90 0.36 20.86
N GLU A 25 -14.70 -0.40 21.94
CA GLU A 25 -14.18 0.09 23.22
C GLU A 25 -12.65 0.10 23.27
N SER A 26 -11.98 -0.35 22.22
CA SER A 26 -10.52 -0.32 22.17
C SER A 26 -10.02 1.14 22.25
N PRO A 27 -8.83 1.38 22.84
CA PRO A 27 -8.22 2.70 22.86
C PRO A 27 -8.11 3.32 21.45
N PHE A 28 -7.82 2.50 20.44
CA PHE A 28 -7.68 2.94 19.06
C PHE A 28 -9.01 3.40 18.45
N SER A 29 -10.08 2.60 18.60
CA SER A 29 -11.43 2.99 18.12
C SER A 29 -11.95 4.23 18.84
N THR A 30 -11.75 4.30 20.17
CA THR A 30 -12.12 5.48 20.97
C THR A 30 -11.35 6.71 20.53
N MET A 31 -10.05 6.57 20.24
CA MET A 31 -9.22 7.66 19.71
C MET A 31 -9.74 8.15 18.36
N LEU A 32 -10.02 7.26 17.41
CA LEU A 32 -10.55 7.64 16.08
C LEU A 32 -11.92 8.33 16.17
N HIS A 33 -12.81 7.85 17.04
CA HIS A 33 -14.10 8.49 17.30
C HIS A 33 -13.94 9.91 17.87
N LYS A 34 -13.08 10.07 18.87
CA LYS A 34 -12.75 11.37 19.45
C LYS A 34 -12.10 12.29 18.43
N MET A 35 -11.23 11.77 17.57
CA MET A 35 -10.62 12.52 16.47
C MET A 35 -11.70 13.07 15.53
N GLY A 36 -12.60 12.23 15.03
CA GLY A 36 -13.70 12.65 14.15
C GLY A 36 -14.58 13.73 14.79
N LYS A 37 -14.96 13.56 16.07
CA LYS A 37 -15.76 14.55 16.81
C LYS A 37 -15.10 15.91 17.03
N ASN A 38 -13.77 15.97 17.00
CA ASN A 38 -13.04 17.21 17.27
C ASN A 38 -12.37 17.80 16.02
N MET A 39 -12.39 17.10 14.88
CA MET A 39 -11.73 17.53 13.65
C MET A 39 -12.25 18.89 13.14
N ALA A 40 -13.57 19.12 13.22
CA ALA A 40 -14.19 20.39 12.83
C ALA A 40 -13.78 21.59 13.71
N LYS A 41 -13.12 21.36 14.85
CA LYS A 41 -12.61 22.43 15.73
C LYS A 41 -11.19 22.88 15.36
N ALA A 42 -10.52 22.17 14.46
CA ALA A 42 -9.18 22.54 14.02
C ALA A 42 -9.21 23.86 13.23
N THR A 43 -8.10 24.61 13.25
CA THR A 43 -7.92 25.80 12.40
C THR A 43 -7.85 25.43 10.92
N ALA A 44 -7.22 24.29 10.61
CA ALA A 44 -7.12 23.72 9.28
C ALA A 44 -6.93 22.20 9.38
N VAL A 45 -7.36 21.48 8.34
CA VAL A 45 -7.22 20.02 8.25
C VAL A 45 -6.47 19.69 6.96
N PRO A 46 -5.15 19.49 7.01
CA PRO A 46 -4.37 19.05 5.86
C PRO A 46 -4.55 17.55 5.61
N ILE A 47 -4.58 17.14 4.34
CA ILE A 47 -4.60 15.73 3.92
C ILE A 47 -3.63 15.50 2.77
N ASN A 48 -2.91 14.37 2.81
CA ASN A 48 -2.11 13.89 1.69
C ASN A 48 -3.04 13.31 0.61
N SER A 49 -3.69 14.18 -0.16
CA SER A 49 -4.57 13.83 -1.28
C SER A 49 -4.60 15.03 -2.24
N PHE A 50 -5.36 14.91 -3.32
CA PHE A 50 -5.57 15.98 -4.30
C PHE A 50 -7.06 16.10 -4.64
N GLN A 51 -7.51 17.34 -4.87
CA GLN A 51 -8.94 17.67 -5.02
C GLN A 51 -9.64 16.91 -6.16
N GLN A 52 -8.92 16.63 -7.25
CA GLN A 52 -9.47 15.99 -8.44
C GLN A 52 -9.69 14.49 -8.27
N LEU A 53 -9.20 13.88 -7.18
CA LEU A 53 -9.41 12.46 -6.92
C LEU A 53 -10.89 12.11 -6.73
N ASP A 54 -11.57 12.89 -5.89
CA ASP A 54 -13.03 12.90 -5.76
C ASP A 54 -13.49 14.32 -5.41
N PRO A 55 -13.96 15.10 -6.41
CA PRO A 55 -14.43 16.46 -6.20
C PRO A 55 -15.65 16.56 -5.28
N ASN A 56 -16.53 15.55 -5.30
CA ASN A 56 -17.74 15.56 -4.47
C ASN A 56 -17.37 15.33 -3.01
N LEU A 57 -16.53 14.31 -2.75
CA LEU A 57 -16.01 14.05 -1.40
C LEU A 57 -15.25 15.26 -0.86
N THR A 58 -14.39 15.88 -1.68
CA THR A 58 -13.65 17.08 -1.29
C THR A 58 -14.61 18.21 -0.91
N LYS A 59 -15.65 18.46 -1.72
CA LYS A 59 -16.65 19.49 -1.43
C LYS A 59 -17.38 19.22 -0.12
N ASN A 60 -17.78 17.97 0.14
CA ASN A 60 -18.46 17.59 1.37
C ASN A 60 -17.57 17.75 2.60
N LEU A 61 -16.29 17.38 2.52
CA LEU A 61 -15.34 17.58 3.62
C LEU A 61 -15.07 19.07 3.86
N SER A 62 -14.93 19.86 2.80
CA SER A 62 -14.76 21.32 2.90
C SER A 62 -15.98 22.05 3.48
N SER A 63 -17.20 21.49 3.41
CA SER A 63 -18.37 22.08 4.08
C SER A 63 -18.45 21.74 5.57
N GLU A 64 -17.84 20.65 6.00
CA GLU A 64 -17.87 20.17 7.40
C GLU A 64 -16.63 20.58 8.21
N LEU A 65 -15.51 20.88 7.54
CA LEU A 65 -14.22 21.13 8.17
C LEU A 65 -13.68 22.53 7.85
N ASN A 66 -13.13 23.21 8.84
CA ASN A 66 -12.45 24.48 8.63
C ASN A 66 -11.17 24.27 7.83
N ASN A 67 -11.00 25.05 6.75
CA ASN A 67 -9.80 25.03 5.91
C ASN A 67 -9.33 23.60 5.61
N PHE A 68 -10.14 22.83 4.89
CA PHE A 68 -9.76 21.50 4.41
C PHE A 68 -8.77 21.64 3.24
N LEU A 69 -7.52 21.18 3.44
CA LEU A 69 -6.41 21.44 2.51
C LEU A 69 -5.88 20.12 1.93
N ASN A 70 -6.12 19.91 0.63
CA ASN A 70 -5.43 18.86 -0.13
C ASN A 70 -3.99 19.33 -0.41
N ILE A 71 -3.02 18.71 0.24
CA ILE A 71 -1.59 19.08 0.15
C ILE A 71 -0.71 17.98 -0.45
N GLY A 72 -1.33 16.97 -1.07
CA GLY A 72 -0.68 15.84 -1.72
C GLY A 72 -0.81 15.87 -3.25
N PRO A 73 -0.44 14.75 -3.92
CA PRO A 73 0.16 13.57 -3.32
C PRO A 73 1.65 13.82 -3.01
N PHE A 74 2.06 13.49 -1.78
CA PHE A 74 3.40 13.84 -1.28
C PHE A 74 4.53 13.27 -2.12
N ASN A 75 4.39 12.06 -2.67
CA ASN A 75 5.41 11.46 -3.54
C ASN A 75 5.75 12.33 -4.78
N LEU A 76 4.84 13.20 -5.24
CA LEU A 76 5.11 14.13 -6.35
C LEU A 76 5.63 15.50 -5.89
N ILE A 77 5.38 15.87 -4.63
CA ILE A 77 5.74 17.19 -4.08
C ILE A 77 7.11 17.13 -3.42
N THR A 78 7.33 16.13 -2.56
CA THR A 78 8.54 16.01 -1.73
C THR A 78 9.72 15.37 -2.48
N SER A 79 9.48 14.79 -3.65
CA SER A 79 10.53 14.28 -4.55
C SER A 79 11.44 15.38 -5.12
N THR A 80 11.05 16.66 -4.98
CA THR A 80 11.84 17.82 -5.45
C THR A 80 12.89 18.31 -4.44
N HIS A 81 12.90 17.82 -3.20
CA HIS A 81 13.85 18.26 -2.18
C HIS A 81 14.40 17.10 -1.33
N ASN A 82 15.63 16.67 -1.63
CA ASN A 82 16.58 16.09 -0.67
C ASN A 82 16.09 14.94 0.23
N GLN A 83 15.15 14.10 -0.21
CA GLN A 83 15.04 12.79 0.42
C GLN A 83 16.22 11.94 -0.07
N PRO A 84 16.98 11.28 0.81
CA PRO A 84 17.87 10.23 0.35
C PRO A 84 16.99 9.25 -0.42
N SER A 85 17.30 9.01 -1.70
CA SER A 85 16.74 7.88 -2.43
C SER A 85 16.78 6.68 -1.49
N GLU A 86 15.65 5.99 -1.29
CA GLU A 86 15.66 4.76 -0.49
C GLU A 86 16.81 3.89 -1.00
N VAL A 87 17.75 3.57 -0.12
CA VAL A 87 18.98 2.91 -0.54
C VAL A 87 18.58 1.57 -1.15
N ASP A 88 18.92 1.35 -2.42
CA ASP A 88 18.69 0.07 -3.08
C ASP A 88 19.74 -0.96 -2.64
N GLU A 89 19.73 -1.28 -1.34
CA GLU A 89 20.68 -2.18 -0.68
C GLU A 89 20.72 -3.57 -1.34
N PHE A 90 19.58 -3.99 -1.90
CA PHE A 90 19.42 -5.30 -2.51
C PHE A 90 19.51 -5.29 -4.03
N SER A 91 19.85 -4.17 -4.67
CA SER A 91 19.94 -4.05 -6.15
C SER A 91 18.65 -4.46 -6.86
N CYS A 92 17.51 -4.02 -6.35
CA CYS A 92 16.18 -4.19 -6.93
C CYS A 92 16.09 -3.51 -8.29
N ILE A 93 16.60 -2.29 -8.42
CA ILE A 93 16.52 -1.52 -9.67
C ILE A 93 17.36 -2.18 -10.75
N SER A 94 18.61 -2.55 -10.46
CA SER A 94 19.44 -3.28 -11.43
C SER A 94 18.87 -4.64 -11.81
N TRP A 95 18.16 -5.32 -10.91
CA TRP A 95 17.44 -6.54 -11.28
C TRP A 95 16.29 -6.23 -12.24
N LEU A 96 15.51 -5.17 -11.99
CA LEU A 96 14.41 -4.74 -12.87
C LEU A 96 14.89 -4.30 -14.26
N GLU A 97 16.09 -3.73 -14.38
CA GLU A 97 16.70 -3.35 -15.68
C GLU A 97 16.90 -4.55 -16.61
N SER A 98 17.00 -5.77 -16.06
CA SER A 98 17.15 -7.02 -16.83
C SER A 98 15.81 -7.64 -17.25
N GLN A 99 14.68 -7.05 -16.86
CA GLN A 99 13.34 -7.60 -17.10
C GLN A 99 12.63 -6.89 -18.24
N GLU A 100 11.77 -7.61 -18.94
CA GLU A 100 10.97 -7.03 -20.03
C GLU A 100 9.98 -5.97 -19.50
N PRO A 101 9.64 -4.94 -20.29
CA PRO A 101 8.64 -3.94 -19.93
C PRO A 101 7.30 -4.57 -19.52
N ARG A 102 6.69 -4.06 -18.43
CA ARG A 102 5.38 -4.49 -17.91
C ARG A 102 5.26 -6.01 -17.66
N SER A 103 6.36 -6.69 -17.34
CA SER A 103 6.38 -8.14 -17.11
C SER A 103 6.42 -8.54 -15.63
N VAL A 104 6.84 -7.63 -14.75
CA VAL A 104 7.13 -7.95 -13.35
C VAL A 104 5.94 -7.63 -12.44
N ALA A 105 5.62 -8.56 -11.55
CA ALA A 105 4.73 -8.32 -10.41
C ALA A 105 5.52 -7.81 -9.20
N TYR A 106 5.23 -6.59 -8.75
CA TYR A 106 5.71 -6.12 -7.45
C TYR A 106 4.72 -6.49 -6.36
N ILE A 107 5.18 -7.08 -5.27
CA ILE A 107 4.35 -7.49 -4.13
C ILE A 107 4.87 -6.86 -2.85
N SER A 108 4.00 -6.12 -2.15
CA SER A 108 4.31 -5.51 -0.86
C SER A 108 3.04 -5.26 -0.06
N PHE A 109 3.03 -5.69 1.21
CA PHE A 109 1.90 -5.49 2.12
C PHE A 109 2.19 -4.37 3.14
N GLY A 110 3.17 -3.51 2.86
CA GLY A 110 3.58 -2.43 3.75
C GLY A 110 4.32 -2.92 4.99
N THR A 111 4.40 -2.05 6.01
CA THR A 111 5.23 -2.28 7.20
C THR A 111 4.54 -3.08 8.31
N VAL A 112 3.20 -3.04 8.35
CA VAL A 112 2.41 -3.60 9.47
C VAL A 112 1.60 -4.82 9.05
N CYS A 113 1.10 -4.88 7.82
CA CYS A 113 0.29 -6.01 7.38
C CYS A 113 1.17 -7.24 7.13
N LYS A 114 0.77 -8.37 7.70
CA LYS A 114 1.40 -9.67 7.47
C LYS A 114 0.31 -10.64 7.01
N PRO A 115 0.30 -11.06 5.73
CA PRO A 115 -0.61 -12.09 5.26
C PRO A 115 -0.49 -13.35 6.11
N ALA A 116 -1.59 -14.09 6.22
CA ALA A 116 -1.58 -15.33 6.97
C ALA A 116 -0.64 -16.35 6.29
N PRO A 117 -0.03 -17.30 7.03
CA PRO A 117 0.89 -18.28 6.45
C PRO A 117 0.36 -19.01 5.21
N HIS A 118 -0.91 -19.40 5.21
CA HIS A 118 -1.54 -20.09 4.08
C HIS A 118 -1.72 -19.17 2.86
N GLU A 119 -1.90 -17.86 3.05
CA GLU A 119 -1.93 -16.89 1.96
C GLU A 119 -0.54 -16.70 1.35
N LEU A 120 0.51 -16.70 2.17
CA LEU A 120 1.90 -16.63 1.67
C LEU A 120 2.25 -17.85 0.81
N VAL A 121 1.84 -19.05 1.25
CA VAL A 121 1.97 -20.28 0.46
C VAL A 121 1.22 -20.14 -0.86
N ALA A 122 -0.05 -19.74 -0.83
CA ALA A 122 -0.86 -19.60 -2.03
C ALA A 122 -0.29 -18.57 -3.04
N ILE A 123 0.23 -17.44 -2.55
CA ILE A 123 0.89 -16.45 -3.41
C ILE A 123 2.17 -17.03 -4.02
N ALA A 124 3.00 -17.72 -3.24
CA ALA A 124 4.24 -18.33 -3.74
C ALA A 124 3.96 -19.39 -4.81
N GLU A 125 2.99 -20.28 -4.58
CA GLU A 125 2.56 -21.29 -5.54
C GLU A 125 2.01 -20.64 -6.83
N ALA A 126 1.17 -19.61 -6.69
CA ALA A 126 0.62 -18.90 -7.84
C ALA A 126 1.72 -18.21 -8.69
N LEU A 127 2.73 -17.61 -8.05
CA LEU A 127 3.87 -17.01 -8.76
C LEU A 127 4.68 -18.05 -9.52
N GLU A 128 4.91 -19.22 -8.91
CA GLU A 128 5.65 -20.32 -9.52
C GLU A 128 4.88 -20.94 -10.69
N GLU A 129 3.58 -21.20 -10.53
CA GLU A 129 2.72 -21.76 -11.58
C GLU A 129 2.57 -20.80 -12.76
N ALA A 130 2.33 -19.51 -12.48
CA ALA A 130 2.18 -18.49 -13.51
C ALA A 130 3.50 -18.13 -14.20
N LYS A 131 4.66 -18.53 -13.64
CA LYS A 131 6.01 -18.19 -14.12
C LYS A 131 6.20 -16.69 -14.37
N THR A 132 5.49 -15.86 -13.61
CA THR A 132 5.53 -14.41 -13.75
C THR A 132 6.76 -13.88 -13.02
N PRO A 133 7.64 -13.09 -13.66
CA PRO A 133 8.72 -12.42 -12.98
C PRO A 133 8.21 -11.60 -11.79
N PHE A 134 8.86 -11.68 -10.63
CA PHE A 134 8.37 -10.97 -9.45
C PHE A 134 9.45 -10.37 -8.56
N LEU A 135 9.12 -9.23 -7.95
CA LEU A 135 9.85 -8.63 -6.85
C LEU A 135 8.95 -8.58 -5.62
N TRP A 136 9.29 -9.34 -4.58
CA TRP A 136 8.49 -9.43 -3.36
C TRP A 136 9.23 -8.82 -2.17
N SER A 137 8.72 -7.68 -1.68
CA SER A 137 9.15 -7.07 -0.42
C SER A 137 8.42 -7.74 0.76
N ILE A 138 9.15 -8.52 1.54
CA ILE A 138 8.59 -9.27 2.67
C ILE A 138 9.63 -9.55 3.76
N SER A 139 9.23 -9.39 5.02
CA SER A 139 10.09 -9.64 6.18
C SER A 139 10.71 -11.04 6.16
N ASN A 140 11.96 -11.16 6.62
CA ASN A 140 12.66 -12.44 6.67
C ASN A 140 11.92 -13.50 7.50
N ASP A 141 11.23 -13.09 8.57
CA ASP A 141 10.44 -14.00 9.41
C ASP A 141 9.29 -14.67 8.66
N SER A 142 8.74 -14.01 7.63
CA SER A 142 7.64 -14.57 6.83
C SER A 142 8.12 -15.62 5.84
N LYS A 143 9.40 -15.58 5.43
CA LYS A 143 9.96 -16.52 4.43
C LYS A 143 9.92 -17.97 4.88
N LYS A 144 9.88 -18.22 6.20
CA LYS A 144 9.73 -19.57 6.78
C LYS A 144 8.42 -20.27 6.40
N HIS A 145 7.44 -19.51 5.89
CA HIS A 145 6.16 -20.04 5.45
C HIS A 145 6.13 -20.36 3.96
N PHE A 146 7.20 -20.08 3.20
CA PHE A 146 7.25 -20.41 1.79
C PHE A 146 7.34 -21.92 1.54
N PRO A 147 6.81 -22.40 0.41
CA PRO A 147 6.99 -23.79 0.00
C PRO A 147 8.48 -24.16 -0.05
N GLU A 148 8.79 -25.41 0.27
CA GLU A 148 10.16 -25.91 0.23
C GLU A 148 10.77 -25.73 -1.16
N GLY A 149 11.99 -25.16 -1.22
CA GLY A 149 12.72 -24.93 -2.47
C GLY A 149 12.23 -23.74 -3.30
N PHE A 150 11.18 -23.01 -2.88
CA PHE A 150 10.61 -21.90 -3.66
C PHE A 150 11.64 -20.81 -3.98
N LEU A 151 12.42 -20.38 -2.99
CA LEU A 151 13.42 -19.34 -3.17
C LEU A 151 14.54 -19.79 -4.10
N GLU A 152 15.03 -21.02 -3.93
CA GLU A 152 16.06 -21.62 -4.75
C GLU A 152 15.61 -21.70 -6.21
N ARG A 153 14.40 -22.21 -6.47
CA ARG A 153 13.87 -22.37 -7.83
C ARG A 153 13.68 -21.02 -8.54
N THR A 154 13.14 -20.02 -7.85
CA THR A 154 12.81 -18.70 -8.41
C THR A 154 14.00 -17.76 -8.51
N THR A 155 15.01 -17.92 -7.65
CA THR A 155 16.23 -17.11 -7.72
C THR A 155 17.21 -17.70 -8.74
N ALA A 156 17.32 -19.02 -8.85
CA ALA A 156 18.28 -19.68 -9.75
C ALA A 156 18.00 -19.42 -11.23
N ASN A 157 16.73 -19.29 -11.63
CA ASN A 157 16.32 -18.97 -13.00
C ASN A 157 16.17 -17.45 -13.25
N GLY A 158 16.45 -16.62 -12.24
CA GLY A 158 16.31 -15.16 -12.31
C GLY A 158 14.86 -14.64 -12.36
N SER A 159 13.85 -15.50 -12.18
CA SER A 159 12.44 -15.11 -12.30
C SER A 159 11.85 -14.49 -11.03
N GLY A 160 12.57 -14.50 -9.92
CA GLY A 160 12.07 -13.96 -8.66
C GLY A 160 13.16 -13.30 -7.84
N LYS A 161 12.81 -12.19 -7.20
CA LYS A 161 13.64 -11.50 -6.23
C LYS A 161 12.84 -11.25 -4.96
N VAL A 162 13.31 -11.76 -3.82
CA VAL A 162 12.66 -11.60 -2.51
C VAL A 162 13.56 -10.85 -1.55
N VAL A 163 13.12 -9.68 -1.09
CA VAL A 163 13.92 -8.76 -0.27
C VAL A 163 13.15 -8.37 1.00
N PRO A 164 13.84 -8.11 2.13
CA PRO A 164 13.17 -7.63 3.35
C PRO A 164 12.67 -6.20 3.23
N TRP A 165 13.28 -5.40 2.34
CA TRP A 165 12.90 -4.04 2.02
C TRP A 165 13.25 -3.76 0.55
N ALA A 166 12.41 -3.00 -0.15
CA ALA A 166 12.66 -2.57 -1.52
C ALA A 166 12.51 -1.04 -1.59
N PRO A 167 13.25 -0.34 -2.47
CA PRO A 167 13.05 1.08 -2.72
C PRO A 167 11.72 1.31 -3.47
N GLN A 168 10.60 1.27 -2.75
CA GLN A 168 9.27 1.00 -3.32
C GLN A 168 8.85 2.05 -4.35
N VAL A 169 9.15 3.33 -4.11
CA VAL A 169 8.83 4.41 -5.06
C VAL A 169 9.55 4.20 -6.39
N GLN A 170 10.86 3.94 -6.35
CA GLN A 170 11.67 3.72 -7.55
C GLN A 170 11.26 2.43 -8.28
N VAL A 171 10.89 1.39 -7.53
CA VAL A 171 10.36 0.14 -8.09
C VAL A 171 9.06 0.41 -8.85
N LEU A 172 8.09 1.10 -8.24
CA LEU A 172 6.79 1.37 -8.87
C LEU A 172 6.88 2.31 -10.08
N GLU A 173 7.89 3.17 -10.14
CA GLU A 173 8.18 4.02 -11.29
C GLU A 173 8.89 3.27 -12.44
N HIS A 174 9.43 2.08 -12.18
CA HIS A 174 10.21 1.34 -13.16
C HIS A 174 9.35 0.69 -14.26
N ILE A 175 9.77 0.82 -15.52
CA ILE A 175 9.03 0.36 -16.72
C ILE A 175 8.74 -1.15 -16.75
N ALA A 176 9.55 -1.96 -16.07
CA ALA A 176 9.37 -3.40 -15.97
C ALA A 176 8.15 -3.80 -15.11
N ILE A 177 7.70 -2.95 -14.18
CA ILE A 177 6.54 -3.26 -13.34
C ILE A 177 5.26 -3.26 -14.18
N GLY A 178 4.56 -4.40 -14.19
CA GLY A 178 3.26 -4.57 -14.83
C GLY A 178 2.09 -4.50 -13.86
N VAL A 179 2.29 -4.93 -12.61
CA VAL A 179 1.25 -4.99 -11.59
C VAL A 179 1.81 -4.80 -10.19
N PHE A 180 1.01 -4.17 -9.32
CA PHE A 180 1.31 -4.05 -7.88
C PHE A 180 0.27 -4.83 -7.07
N VAL A 181 0.71 -5.90 -6.39
CA VAL A 181 -0.06 -6.62 -5.38
C VAL A 181 0.16 -5.92 -4.03
N THR A 182 -0.87 -5.24 -3.55
CA THR A 182 -0.80 -4.35 -2.39
C THR A 182 -1.91 -4.62 -1.38
N HIS A 183 -1.65 -4.28 -0.12
CA HIS A 183 -2.66 -4.24 0.94
C HIS A 183 -3.61 -3.03 0.84
N GLY A 184 -3.41 -2.12 -0.13
CA GLY A 184 -4.25 -0.94 -0.32
C GLY A 184 -3.98 0.21 0.66
N GLY A 185 -2.79 0.25 1.26
CA GLY A 185 -2.32 1.41 2.03
C GLY A 185 -2.26 2.68 1.18
N TRP A 186 -2.33 3.84 1.85
CA TRP A 186 -2.52 5.13 1.18
C TRP A 186 -1.23 5.81 0.68
N ASN A 187 -0.08 5.47 1.26
CA ASN A 187 1.21 6.12 1.00
C ASN A 187 1.79 5.83 -0.37
#